data_AF-A0A0F5QZM0-F1
#
_entry.id   AF-A0A0F5QZM0-F1
#
_cell.length_a   1.000
_cell.length_b   1.000
_cell.length_c   1.000
_cell.angle_alpha   90.00
_cell.angle_beta   90.00
_cell.angle_gamma   90.00
#
_symmetry.space_group_name_H-M   'P 1'
#
loop_
_entity.id
_entity.type
_entity.pdbx_description
1 polymer ?
#
loop_
_entity_poly.entity_id
_entity_poly.type
_entity_poly.pdbx_seq_one_letter_code
_entity_poly.pdbx_strand_id
1 'polypeptide(L)'
;MTREPMYDEESLVALRQQETEALIAALAQYCKSLEQQVVELRHDVNRLTSPGQEKPFPDVHSDLYETFDHLAAYPRFRHLLTELE
;
A
#
# COMPACT_ATOMS: atom_id res chain seq x y z
N MET A 1 -26.15 31.28 14.99
CA MET A 1 -26.16 30.94 13.55
C MET A 1 -24.73 30.70 13.13
N THR A 2 -24.29 29.45 13.09
CA THR A 2 -23.00 29.08 12.51
C THR A 2 -23.14 29.22 10.99
N ARG A 3 -22.44 30.20 10.41
CA ARG A 3 -22.32 30.32 8.94
C ARG A 3 -21.58 29.09 8.45
N GLU A 4 -22.24 28.26 7.65
CA GLU A 4 -21.54 27.23 6.89
C GLU A 4 -20.50 27.91 6.00
N PRO A 5 -19.25 27.44 5.99
CA PRO A 5 -18.25 27.94 5.06
C PRO A 5 -18.72 27.65 3.64
N MET A 6 -19.00 28.70 2.88
CA MET A 6 -19.30 28.61 1.45
C MET A 6 -17.97 28.42 0.72
N TYR A 7 -17.64 27.17 0.41
CA TYR A 7 -16.50 26.85 -0.46
C TYR A 7 -16.85 27.22 -1.90
N ASP A 8 -15.92 27.88 -2.60
CA ASP A 8 -16.01 28.01 -4.05
C ASP A 8 -15.76 26.65 -4.73
N GLU A 9 -16.13 26.54 -6.01
CA GLU A 9 -16.01 25.29 -6.77
C GLU A 9 -14.55 24.80 -6.85
N GLU A 10 -13.59 25.73 -6.91
CA GLU A 10 -12.15 25.40 -6.92
C GLU A 10 -11.71 24.76 -5.60
N SER A 11 -12.14 25.31 -4.46
CA SER A 11 -11.87 24.74 -3.14
C SER A 11 -12.48 23.35 -2.99
N LEU A 12 -13.69 23.13 -3.52
CA LEU A 12 -14.32 21.80 -3.51
C LEU A 12 -13.58 20.78 -4.38
N VAL A 13 -13.03 21.21 -5.53
CA VAL A 13 -12.20 20.34 -6.38
C VAL A 13 -10.90 19.98 -5.67
N ALA A 14 -10.23 20.96 -5.04
CA ALA A 14 -9.01 20.73 -4.28
C ALA A 14 -9.22 19.77 -3.11
N LEU A 15 -10.31 19.93 -2.36
CA LEU A 15 -10.68 19.02 -1.26
C LEU A 15 -10.88 17.58 -1.76
N ARG A 16 -11.63 17.37 -2.84
CA ARG A 16 -11.83 16.03 -3.40
C ARG A 16 -10.53 15.39 -3.88
N GLN A 17 -9.62 16.20 -4.46
CA GLN A 17 -8.31 15.73 -4.88
C GLN A 17 -7.48 15.29 -3.67
N GLN A 18 -7.48 16.09 -2.60
CA GLN A 18 -6.78 15.75 -1.35
C GLN A 18 -7.35 14.48 -0.69
N GLU A 19 -8.67 14.33 -0.64
CA GLU A 19 -9.32 13.11 -0.12
C GLU A 19 -8.96 11.88 -0.94
N THR A 20 -8.90 12.02 -2.28
CA THR A 20 -8.49 10.94 -3.18
C THR A 20 -7.04 10.53 -2.93
N GLU A 21 -6.14 11.50 -2.79
CA GLU A 21 -4.72 11.26 -2.49
C GLU A 21 -4.54 10.59 -1.13
N ALA A 22 -5.25 11.06 -0.10
CA ALA A 22 -5.23 10.44 1.23
C ALA A 22 -5.72 8.99 1.20
N LEU A 23 -6.79 8.70 0.44
CA LEU A 23 -7.29 7.34 0.28
C LEU A 23 -6.27 6.44 -0.44
N ILE A 24 -5.63 6.94 -1.50
CA ILE A 24 -4.62 6.18 -2.25
C ILE A 24 -3.42 5.87 -1.37
N ALA A 25 -2.92 6.84 -0.60
CA ALA A 25 -1.83 6.64 0.34
C ALA A 25 -2.20 5.59 1.41
N ALA A 26 -3.40 5.67 1.99
CA ALA A 26 -3.88 4.71 2.96
C ALA A 26 -3.99 3.29 2.40
N LEU A 27 -4.48 3.14 1.16
CA LEU A 27 -4.57 1.85 0.48
C LEU A 27 -3.19 1.27 0.19
N ALA A 28 -2.26 2.07 -0.31
CA ALA A 28 -0.88 1.63 -0.57
C ALA A 28 -0.18 1.17 0.73
N GLN A 29 -0.32 1.94 1.81
CA GLN A 29 0.21 1.56 3.11
C GLN A 29 -0.42 0.27 3.64
N TYR A 30 -1.72 0.07 3.45
CA TYR A 30 -2.41 -1.15 3.83
C TYR A 30 -1.89 -2.36 3.05
N CYS A 31 -1.71 -2.24 1.73
CA CYS A 31 -1.13 -3.28 0.89
C CYS A 31 0.28 -3.67 1.36
N LYS A 32 1.15 -2.69 1.67
CA LYS A 32 2.51 -2.95 2.20
C LYS A 32 2.47 -3.69 3.55
N SER A 33 1.54 -3.31 4.43
CA SER A 33 1.36 -4.00 5.72
C SER A 33 0.87 -5.44 5.55
N LEU A 34 -0.02 -5.71 4.59
CA LEU A 34 -0.47 -7.08 4.29
C LEU A 34 0.66 -7.92 3.70
N GLU A 35 1.44 -7.34 2.80
CA GLU A 35 2.63 -7.96 2.22
C GLU A 35 3.61 -8.41 3.32
N GLN A 36 3.93 -7.53 4.27
CA GLN A 36 4.77 -7.87 5.42
C GLN A 36 4.19 -9.03 6.25
N GLN A 37 2.88 -9.04 6.50
CA GLN A 37 2.22 -10.13 7.24
C GLN A 37 2.30 -11.46 6.49
N VAL A 38 2.22 -11.44 5.15
CA VAL A 38 2.37 -12.64 4.32
C VAL A 38 3.80 -13.18 4.39
N VAL A 39 4.82 -12.31 4.32
CA VAL A 39 6.23 -12.69 4.51
C VAL A 39 6.43 -13.37 5.87
N GLU A 40 5.92 -12.76 6.93
CA GLU A 40 6.02 -13.31 8.28
C GLU A 40 5.35 -14.67 8.38
N LEU A 41 4.15 -14.83 7.81
CA LEU A 41 3.46 -16.11 7.79
C LEU A 41 4.24 -17.19 7.00
N ARG A 42 4.86 -16.82 5.87
CA ARG A 42 5.71 -17.74 5.10
C ARG A 42 6.93 -18.18 5.91
N HIS A 43 7.56 -17.26 6.66
CA HIS A 43 8.62 -17.61 7.59
C HIS A 43 8.14 -18.57 8.66
N ASP A 44 6.97 -18.32 9.25
CA ASP A 44 6.39 -19.15 10.29
C ASP A 44 6.12 -20.58 9.79
N VAL A 45 5.54 -20.71 8.60
CA VAL A 45 5.32 -22.02 7.95
C VAL A 45 6.63 -22.75 7.68
N ASN A 46 7.66 -22.04 7.21
CA ASN A 46 8.97 -22.63 7.00
C ASN A 46 9.63 -23.10 8.30
N ARG A 47 9.41 -22.41 9.43
CA ARG A 47 9.91 -22.85 10.75
C ARG A 47 9.23 -24.11 11.26
N LEU A 48 7.98 -24.34 10.86
CA LEU A 48 7.22 -25.56 11.18
C LEU A 48 7.62 -26.75 10.31
N THR A 49 8.42 -26.55 9.26
CA THR A 49 8.88 -27.62 8.37
C THR A 49 9.96 -28.46 9.04
N SER A 50 9.85 -29.79 8.95
CA SER A 50 10.78 -30.70 9.61
C SER A 50 12.19 -30.63 8.99
N PRO A 51 13.27 -30.81 9.78
CA PRO A 51 14.62 -30.86 9.26
C PRO A 51 14.79 -31.91 8.16
N GLY A 52 15.39 -31.53 7.03
CA GLY A 52 15.60 -32.41 5.88
C GLY A 52 14.44 -32.46 4.88
N GLN A 53 13.34 -31.76 5.15
CA GLN A 53 12.29 -31.52 4.16
C GLN A 53 12.51 -30.21 3.42
N GLU A 54 12.05 -30.15 2.17
CA GLU A 54 12.03 -28.93 1.38
C GLU A 54 11.07 -27.92 2.02
N LYS A 55 11.51 -26.67 2.12
CA LYS A 55 10.69 -25.59 2.66
C LYS A 55 9.58 -25.25 1.66
N PRO A 56 8.32 -25.09 2.10
CA PRO A 56 7.22 -24.69 1.23
C PRO A 56 7.44 -23.33 0.55
N PHE A 57 8.14 -22.41 1.22
CA PHE A 57 8.43 -21.06 0.69
C PHE A 57 9.95 -20.81 0.69
N PRO A 58 10.71 -21.39 -0.26
CA PRO A 58 12.17 -21.23 -0.29
C PRO A 58 12.58 -19.78 -0.58
N ASP A 59 11.79 -19.07 -1.38
CA ASP A 59 11.84 -17.62 -1.53
C ASP A 59 10.65 -17.01 -0.77
N VAL A 60 10.94 -16.31 0.32
CA VAL A 60 9.90 -15.75 1.19
C VAL A 60 9.29 -14.48 0.57
N HIS A 61 10.02 -13.80 -0.33
CA HIS A 61 9.69 -12.47 -0.83
C HIS A 61 9.26 -12.43 -2.31
N SER A 62 9.48 -13.50 -3.10
CA SER A 62 9.36 -13.46 -4.58
C SER A 62 8.05 -12.98 -5.20
N ASP A 63 6.93 -13.03 -4.48
CA ASP A 63 5.60 -12.88 -5.08
C ASP A 63 4.87 -11.59 -4.67
N LEU A 64 5.57 -10.70 -3.96
CA LEU A 64 4.96 -9.53 -3.34
C LEU A 64 5.32 -8.24 -4.11
N TYR A 65 4.43 -7.24 -4.02
CA TYR A 65 4.53 -6.04 -4.84
C TYR A 65 5.54 -5.08 -4.22
N GLU A 66 6.82 -5.29 -4.52
CA GLU A 66 7.87 -4.37 -4.09
C GLU A 66 7.66 -2.95 -4.65
N THR A 67 7.04 -2.82 -5.84
CA THR A 67 6.77 -1.54 -6.50
C THR A 67 5.43 -1.49 -7.24
N PHE A 68 4.87 -0.26 -7.37
CA PHE A 68 3.63 0.02 -8.11
C PHE A 68 3.87 0.71 -9.47
N ASP A 69 5.12 0.78 -9.92
CA ASP A 69 5.57 1.58 -11.07
C ASP A 69 4.96 1.18 -12.42
N HIS A 70 4.54 -0.08 -12.54
CA HIS A 70 3.87 -0.65 -13.71
C HIS A 70 2.43 -0.15 -13.92
N LEU A 71 1.80 0.49 -12.92
CA LEU A 71 0.44 1.00 -13.03
C LEU A 71 0.40 2.34 -13.76
N ALA A 72 -0.52 2.51 -14.72
CA ALA A 72 -0.66 3.75 -15.48
C ALA A 72 -0.91 5.00 -14.61
N ALA A 73 -1.48 4.82 -13.42
CA ALA A 73 -1.72 5.88 -12.45
C ALA A 73 -0.48 6.23 -11.61
N TYR A 74 0.57 5.40 -11.62
CA TYR A 74 1.76 5.57 -10.79
C TYR A 74 2.43 6.94 -10.96
N PRO A 75 2.69 7.47 -12.18
CA PRO A 75 3.34 8.77 -12.32
C PRO A 75 2.59 9.90 -11.63
N ARG A 76 1.26 9.82 -11.58
CA ARG A 76 0.40 10.82 -10.94
C ARG A 76 0.54 10.80 -9.41
N PHE A 77 0.65 9.61 -8.82
CA PHE A 77 0.67 9.42 -7.36
C PHE A 77 2.05 9.06 -6.82
N ARG A 78 3.09 9.11 -7.65
CA ARG A 78 4.46 8.74 -7.28
C ARG A 78 4.92 9.41 -5.99
N HIS A 79 4.63 10.69 -5.84
CA HIS A 79 5.00 11.46 -4.65
C HIS A 79 4.41 10.88 -3.34
N LEU A 80 3.21 10.30 -3.38
CA LEU A 80 2.60 9.63 -2.23
C LEU A 80 3.24 8.26 -1.95
N LEU A 81 3.68 7.58 -3.01
CA LEU A 81 4.17 6.20 -2.91
C LEU A 81 5.66 6.15 -2.54
N THR A 82 6.46 7.15 -2.92
CA THR A 82 7.87 7.26 -2.52
C THR A 82 8.04 7.52 -1.02
N GLU A 83 7.07 8.17 -0.36
CA GLU A 83 7.08 8.31 1.10
C GLU A 83 6.83 6.99 1.85
N LEU A 84 6.34 5.98 1.14
CA LEU A 84 6.04 4.66 1.69
C LEU A 84 7.19 3.66 1.50
N GLU A 85 8.20 3.95 0.67
CA GLU A 85 9.37 3.09 0.38
C GLU A 85 10.35 3.06 1.56
#